data_AF-A0A2U9S1Q0-F1
#
_entry.id   AF-A0A2U9S1Q0-F1
#
_cell.length_a   1.000
_cell.length_b   1.000
_cell.length_c   1.000
_cell.angle_alpha   90.00
_cell.angle_beta   90.00
_cell.angle_gamma   90.00
#
_symmetry.space_group_name_H-M   'P 1'
#
loop_
_entity.id
_entity.type
_entity.pdbx_description
1 polymer ?
#
loop_
_entity_poly.entity_id
_entity_poly.type
_entity_poly.pdbx_seq_one_letter_code
_entity_poly.pdbx_strand_id
1 'polypeptide(L)'
;MLSLPLTITAADAFGAAAFAGSCLWPLMKKRRALLAGQAASNLMFIIHYVLLGAHTAAALCLLVVMQALAAMPEGRSRWQTAAFAATVPGIAAIAVFTWSGLPSALSSLGITFSTLARWQSDAIRMRLLLLAAGAFWISHNALVMSPFGIAADLFSAAANLLRLHGGRRKAAPAAAAALSADAAPKGLAAA
;
A
#
# COMPACT_ATOMS: atom_id res chain seq x y z
N MET A 1 -29.47 -11.72 23.81
CA MET A 1 -28.27 -12.09 24.58
C MET A 1 -27.39 -12.96 23.69
N LEU A 2 -26.43 -12.35 22.99
CA LEU A 2 -25.41 -13.07 22.20
C LEU A 2 -24.08 -12.74 22.86
N SER A 3 -23.79 -13.44 23.95
CA SER A 3 -22.47 -13.45 24.56
C SER A 3 -21.58 -14.30 23.66
N LEU A 4 -21.12 -13.75 22.53
CA LEU A 4 -20.00 -14.33 21.78
C LEU A 4 -18.80 -14.24 22.72
N PRO A 5 -18.23 -15.36 23.21
CA PRO A 5 -16.94 -15.28 23.86
C PRO A 5 -15.98 -14.78 22.77
N LEU A 6 -15.49 -13.54 22.94
CA LEU A 6 -14.39 -12.99 22.16
C LEU A 6 -13.12 -13.78 22.52
N THR A 7 -13.06 -15.04 22.10
CA THR A 7 -11.83 -15.81 22.13
C THR A 7 -10.91 -15.18 21.09
N ILE A 8 -10.02 -14.29 21.54
CA ILE A 8 -8.97 -13.74 20.71
C ILE A 8 -8.17 -14.92 20.17
N THR A 9 -8.27 -15.17 18.87
CA THR A 9 -7.52 -16.25 18.23
C THR A 9 -6.07 -15.82 18.02
N ALA A 10 -5.18 -16.78 17.77
CA ALA A 10 -3.81 -16.46 17.36
C ALA A 10 -3.80 -15.60 16.08
N ALA A 11 -4.72 -15.88 15.14
CA ALA A 11 -4.89 -15.08 13.93
C ALA A 11 -5.21 -13.62 14.29
N ASP A 12 -6.14 -13.38 15.22
CA ASP A 12 -6.51 -12.03 15.65
C ASP A 12 -5.34 -11.28 16.30
N ALA A 13 -4.54 -11.96 17.12
CA ALA A 13 -3.37 -11.35 17.76
C ALA A 13 -2.34 -10.88 16.70
N PHE A 14 -2.01 -11.73 15.72
CA PHE A 14 -1.10 -11.36 14.64
C PHE A 14 -1.69 -10.29 13.72
N GLY A 15 -3.00 -10.36 13.43
CA GLY A 15 -3.70 -9.34 12.64
C GLY A 15 -3.68 -7.97 13.32
N ALA A 16 -3.98 -7.92 14.62
CA ALA A 16 -3.94 -6.70 15.42
C ALA A 16 -2.52 -6.11 15.48
N ALA A 17 -1.50 -6.95 15.69
CA ALA A 17 -0.10 -6.51 15.67
C ALA A 17 0.33 -5.98 14.30
N ALA A 18 -0.09 -6.65 13.21
CA ALA A 18 0.17 -6.20 11.85
C ALA A 18 -0.49 -4.85 11.55
N PHE A 19 -1.74 -4.67 11.99
CA PHE A 19 -2.46 -3.40 11.87
C PHE A 19 -1.78 -2.27 12.66
N ALA A 20 -1.44 -2.51 13.93
CA ALA A 20 -0.73 -1.54 14.75
C ALA A 20 0.60 -1.13 14.10
N GLY A 21 1.37 -2.11 13.62
CA GLY A 21 2.59 -1.85 12.85
C GLY A 21 2.32 -1.02 11.59
N SER A 22 1.24 -1.30 10.87
CA SER A 22 0.82 -0.57 9.66
C SER A 22 0.49 0.89 9.91
N CYS A 23 0.00 1.22 11.11
CA CYS A 23 -0.22 2.59 11.56
C CYS A 23 1.09 3.30 11.96
N LEU A 24 2.07 2.54 12.48
CA LEU A 24 3.31 3.09 13.07
C LEU A 24 4.43 3.32 12.05
N TRP A 25 4.69 2.35 11.16
CA TRP A 25 5.83 2.44 10.24
C TRP A 25 5.79 3.69 9.33
N PRO A 26 4.62 4.20 8.85
CA PRO A 26 4.58 5.41 8.02
C PRO A 26 5.01 6.68 8.75
N LEU A 27 5.04 6.65 10.09
CA LEU A 27 5.46 7.78 10.93
C LEU A 27 6.98 7.84 11.12
N MET A 28 7.70 6.79 10.71
CA MET A 28 9.15 6.71 10.86
C MET A 28 9.87 7.68 9.89
N LYS A 29 10.76 8.50 10.44
CA LYS A 29 11.47 9.54 9.68
C LYS A 29 12.58 9.01 8.77
N LYS A 30 13.20 7.88 9.15
CA LYS A 30 14.31 7.28 8.39
C LYS A 30 13.76 6.30 7.37
N ARG A 31 14.15 6.43 6.10
CA ARG A 31 13.71 5.54 5.01
C ARG A 31 13.93 4.06 5.32
N ARG A 32 15.09 3.69 5.86
CA ARG A 32 15.38 2.30 6.26
C ARG A 32 14.43 1.82 7.36
N ALA A 33 14.13 2.65 8.35
CA ALA A 33 13.19 2.30 9.40
C ALA A 33 11.76 2.09 8.85
N LEU A 34 11.32 2.98 7.95
CA LEU A 34 10.04 2.88 7.24
C LEU A 34 9.92 1.53 6.50
N LEU A 35 10.96 1.13 5.75
CA LEU A 35 10.99 -0.16 5.04
C LEU A 35 11.04 -1.36 5.99
N ALA A 36 11.81 -1.28 7.08
CA ALA A 36 11.87 -2.33 8.09
C ALA A 36 10.52 -2.52 8.79
N GLY A 37 9.86 -1.43 9.16
CA GLY A 37 8.53 -1.46 9.77
C GLY A 37 7.48 -2.05 8.82
N GLN A 38 7.51 -1.65 7.54
CA GLN A 38 6.63 -2.26 6.52
C GLN A 38 6.88 -3.77 6.38
N ALA A 39 8.14 -4.21 6.35
CA ALA A 39 8.50 -5.62 6.29
C ALA A 39 8.00 -6.36 7.54
N ALA A 40 8.22 -5.82 8.74
CA ALA A 40 7.77 -6.41 9.99
C ALA A 40 6.24 -6.55 10.06
N SER A 41 5.48 -5.51 9.65
CA SER A 41 4.01 -5.59 9.58
C SER A 41 3.55 -6.65 8.58
N ASN A 42 4.21 -6.77 7.43
CA ASN A 42 3.88 -7.82 6.47
C ASN A 42 4.20 -9.22 7.01
N LEU A 43 5.30 -9.42 7.75
CA LEU A 43 5.57 -10.71 8.40
C LEU A 43 4.45 -11.13 9.36
N MET A 44 3.89 -10.17 10.11
CA MET A 44 2.73 -10.44 10.97
C MET A 44 1.48 -10.78 10.14
N PHE A 45 1.24 -10.07 9.03
CA PHE A 45 0.15 -10.41 8.10
C PHE A 45 0.32 -11.77 7.42
N ILE A 46 1.55 -12.21 7.14
CA ILE A 46 1.81 -13.55 6.61
C ILE A 46 1.30 -14.61 7.60
N ILE A 47 1.70 -14.50 8.87
CA ILE A 47 1.27 -15.45 9.91
C ILE A 47 -0.25 -15.40 10.05
N HIS A 48 -0.83 -14.20 10.10
CA HIS A 48 -2.28 -14.00 10.14
C HIS A 48 -3.01 -14.70 8.98
N TYR A 49 -2.59 -14.48 7.73
CA TYR A 49 -3.23 -15.08 6.55
C TYR A 49 -3.00 -16.59 6.45
N VAL A 50 -1.85 -17.11 6.91
CA VAL A 50 -1.64 -18.56 7.00
C VAL A 50 -2.62 -19.19 7.98
N LEU A 51 -2.84 -18.57 9.15
CA LEU A 51 -3.79 -19.07 10.14
C LEU A 51 -5.26 -18.98 9.66
N LEU A 52 -5.56 -18.05 8.75
CA LEU A 52 -6.87 -17.96 8.08
C LEU A 52 -7.00 -18.89 6.85
N GLY A 53 -5.94 -19.61 6.45
CA GLY A 53 -5.92 -20.43 5.24
C GLY A 53 -5.79 -19.65 3.92
N ALA A 54 -5.54 -18.34 3.98
CA ALA A 54 -5.38 -17.45 2.84
C ALA A 54 -3.94 -17.46 2.29
N HIS A 55 -3.48 -18.62 1.82
CA HIS A 55 -2.08 -18.86 1.45
C HIS A 55 -1.56 -17.97 0.30
N THR A 56 -2.41 -17.63 -0.68
CA THR A 56 -2.02 -16.69 -1.75
C THR A 56 -1.65 -15.33 -1.17
N ALA A 57 -2.50 -14.75 -0.32
CA ALA A 57 -2.24 -13.47 0.30
C ALA A 57 -0.97 -13.50 1.17
N ALA A 58 -0.76 -14.58 1.94
CA ALA A 58 0.47 -14.78 2.71
C ALA A 58 1.72 -14.78 1.80
N ALA A 59 1.72 -15.54 0.72
CA ALA A 59 2.84 -15.58 -0.22
C ALA A 59 3.08 -14.22 -0.91
N LEU A 60 2.01 -13.47 -1.22
CA LEU A 60 2.13 -12.13 -1.77
C LEU A 60 2.65 -11.10 -0.75
N CYS A 61 2.29 -11.22 0.53
CA CYS A 61 2.90 -10.44 1.60
C CYS A 61 4.40 -10.75 1.75
N LEU A 62 4.82 -12.02 1.59
CA LEU A 62 6.24 -12.38 1.55
C LEU A 62 6.97 -11.67 0.41
N LEU A 63 6.32 -11.57 -0.76
CA LEU A 63 6.85 -10.81 -1.88
C LEU A 63 6.98 -9.31 -1.57
N VAL A 64 6.06 -8.71 -0.79
CA VAL A 64 6.23 -7.33 -0.27
C VAL A 64 7.44 -7.22 0.64
N VAL A 65 7.66 -8.20 1.53
CA VAL A 65 8.85 -8.22 2.40
C VAL A 65 10.12 -8.24 1.55
N MET A 66 10.18 -9.11 0.53
CA MET A 66 11.33 -9.16 -0.38
C MET A 66 11.55 -7.83 -1.11
N GLN A 67 10.49 -7.16 -1.58
CA GLN A 67 10.59 -5.84 -2.19
C GLN A 67 11.12 -4.77 -1.21
N ALA A 68 10.65 -4.78 0.04
CA ALA A 68 11.10 -3.85 1.06
C ALA A 68 12.59 -4.06 1.39
N LEU A 69 13.04 -5.31 1.50
CA LEU A 69 14.45 -5.65 1.71
C LEU A 69 15.32 -5.29 0.50
N ALA A 70 14.87 -5.59 -0.72
CA ALA A 70 15.57 -5.18 -1.95
C ALA A 70 15.68 -3.65 -2.06
N ALA A 71 14.72 -2.91 -1.52
CA ALA A 71 14.73 -1.46 -1.49
C ALA A 71 15.60 -0.86 -0.37
N MET A 72 16.16 -1.65 0.56
CA MET A 72 16.97 -1.13 1.69
C MET A 72 18.25 -0.41 1.27
N PRO A 73 19.08 -0.95 0.35
CA PRO A 73 20.29 -0.27 -0.10
C PRO A 73 19.97 1.10 -0.71
N GLU A 74 20.88 2.06 -0.50
CA GLU A 74 20.78 3.40 -1.07
C GLU A 74 21.21 3.40 -2.53
N GLY A 75 20.52 4.19 -3.36
CA GLY A 75 20.70 4.22 -4.82
C GLY A 75 19.68 3.37 -5.58
N ARG A 76 19.72 3.46 -6.92
CA ARG A 76 18.96 2.59 -7.85
C ARG A 76 19.97 1.75 -8.62
N SER A 77 20.12 0.49 -8.22
CA SER A 77 20.95 -0.47 -8.97
C SER A 77 20.12 -1.20 -10.03
N ARG A 78 20.81 -1.73 -11.06
CA ARG A 78 20.19 -2.63 -12.05
C ARG A 78 19.57 -3.85 -11.37
N TRP A 79 20.18 -4.33 -10.29
CA TRP A 79 19.66 -5.43 -9.46
C TRP A 79 18.32 -5.09 -8.82
N GLN A 80 18.16 -3.91 -8.22
CA GLN A 80 16.88 -3.50 -7.61
C GLN A 80 15.78 -3.38 -8.66
N THR A 81 16.12 -2.88 -9.85
CA THR A 81 15.16 -2.79 -10.96
C THR A 81 14.76 -4.19 -11.43
N ALA A 82 15.70 -5.12 -11.56
CA ALA A 82 15.43 -6.51 -11.91
C ALA A 82 14.60 -7.24 -10.84
N ALA A 83 14.91 -7.05 -9.55
CA ALA A 83 14.16 -7.64 -8.44
C ALA A 83 12.70 -7.16 -8.41
N PHE A 84 12.48 -5.86 -8.64
CA PHE A 84 11.13 -5.33 -8.78
C PHE A 84 10.46 -5.82 -10.08
N ALA A 85 11.16 -5.92 -11.21
CA ALA A 85 10.59 -6.44 -12.44
C ALA A 85 10.17 -7.91 -12.29
N ALA A 86 10.96 -8.71 -11.58
CA ALA A 86 10.68 -10.11 -11.28
C ALA A 86 9.45 -10.30 -10.38
N THR A 87 8.96 -9.25 -9.71
CA THR A 87 7.75 -9.40 -8.89
C THR A 87 6.48 -9.59 -9.72
N VAL A 88 6.39 -9.09 -10.95
CA VAL A 88 5.24 -9.36 -11.83
C VAL A 88 5.10 -10.86 -12.16
N PRO A 89 6.12 -11.54 -12.72
CA PRO A 89 6.04 -12.99 -12.92
C PRO A 89 5.95 -13.75 -11.58
N GLY A 90 6.55 -13.23 -10.50
CA GLY A 90 6.40 -13.80 -9.16
C GLY A 90 4.96 -13.82 -8.65
N ILE A 91 4.20 -12.74 -8.87
CA ILE A 91 2.77 -12.67 -8.52
C ILE A 91 1.98 -13.72 -9.31
N ALA A 92 2.24 -13.84 -10.62
CA ALA A 92 1.56 -14.84 -11.46
C ALA A 92 1.88 -16.27 -11.03
N ALA A 93 3.15 -16.58 -10.75
CA ALA A 93 3.56 -17.89 -10.27
C ALA A 93 2.89 -18.23 -8.93
N ILE A 94 2.90 -17.31 -7.96
CA ILE A 94 2.23 -17.49 -6.67
C ILE A 94 0.73 -17.75 -6.87
N ALA A 95 0.07 -16.97 -7.72
CA ALA A 95 -1.36 -17.13 -8.01
C ALA A 95 -1.66 -18.52 -8.58
N VAL A 96 -0.84 -19.02 -9.50
CA VAL A 96 -1.01 -20.36 -10.11
C VAL A 96 -0.81 -21.48 -9.08
N PHE A 97 0.25 -21.41 -8.26
CA PHE A 97 0.58 -22.48 -7.32
C PHE A 97 -0.28 -22.49 -6.06
N THR A 98 -0.88 -21.37 -5.68
CA THR A 98 -1.67 -21.24 -4.43
C THR A 98 -3.14 -20.97 -4.68
N TRP A 99 -3.62 -21.18 -5.91
CA TRP A 99 -4.95 -20.79 -6.34
C TRP A 99 -6.05 -21.38 -5.45
N SER A 100 -6.89 -20.51 -4.87
CA SER A 100 -8.07 -20.88 -4.08
C SER A 100 -9.34 -20.16 -4.53
N GLY A 101 -9.34 -19.63 -5.76
CA GLY A 101 -10.48 -18.96 -6.39
C GLY A 101 -10.41 -17.43 -6.29
N LEU A 102 -11.56 -16.80 -6.06
CA LEU A 102 -11.69 -15.35 -6.09
C LEU A 102 -10.77 -14.59 -5.10
N PRO A 103 -10.56 -15.05 -3.85
CA PRO A 103 -9.61 -14.39 -2.94
C PRO A 103 -8.19 -14.32 -3.50
N SER A 104 -7.71 -15.39 -4.15
CA SER A 104 -6.40 -15.40 -4.82
C SER A 104 -6.34 -14.33 -5.91
N ALA A 105 -7.37 -14.24 -6.77
CA ALA A 105 -7.42 -13.22 -7.83
C ALA A 105 -7.38 -11.80 -7.27
N LEU A 106 -8.17 -11.52 -6.23
CA LEU A 106 -8.24 -10.19 -5.61
C LEU A 106 -6.92 -9.80 -4.95
N SER A 107 -6.31 -10.68 -4.16
CA SER A 107 -5.00 -10.41 -3.55
C SER A 107 -3.90 -10.24 -4.59
N SER A 108 -3.90 -11.04 -5.68
CA SER A 108 -2.99 -10.89 -6.81
C SER A 108 -3.15 -9.57 -7.56
N LEU A 109 -4.37 -9.09 -7.75
CA LEU A 109 -4.61 -7.75 -8.31
C LEU A 109 -4.15 -6.66 -7.34
N GLY A 110 -4.51 -6.78 -6.05
CA GLY A 110 -4.11 -5.82 -5.01
C GLY A 110 -2.58 -5.64 -4.97
N ILE A 111 -1.80 -6.73 -4.99
CA ILE A 111 -0.34 -6.64 -4.98
C ILE A 111 0.24 -6.12 -6.32
N THR A 112 -0.42 -6.41 -7.45
CA THR A 112 -0.02 -5.90 -8.76
C THR A 112 -0.14 -4.39 -8.81
N PHE A 113 -1.31 -3.84 -8.46
CA PHE A 113 -1.53 -2.40 -8.36
C PHE A 113 -0.61 -1.74 -7.32
N SER A 114 -0.39 -2.39 -6.17
CA SER A 114 0.57 -1.91 -5.15
C SER A 114 1.99 -1.80 -5.71
N THR A 115 2.40 -2.76 -6.54
CA THR A 115 3.73 -2.78 -7.16
C THR A 115 3.84 -1.74 -8.26
N LEU A 116 2.82 -1.61 -9.11
CA LEU A 116 2.75 -0.56 -10.13
C LEU A 116 2.80 0.83 -9.52
N ALA A 117 2.14 1.03 -8.36
CA ALA A 117 2.18 2.29 -7.63
C ALA A 117 3.62 2.66 -7.24
N ARG A 118 4.40 1.69 -6.73
CA ARG A 118 5.81 1.89 -6.33
C ARG A 118 6.73 2.28 -7.50
N TRP A 119 6.32 2.04 -8.74
CA TRP A 119 7.05 2.47 -9.93
C TRP A 119 6.68 3.87 -10.44
N GLN A 120 5.61 4.46 -9.93
CA GLN A 120 5.21 5.80 -10.35
C GLN A 120 6.12 6.86 -9.73
N SER A 121 6.68 7.73 -10.58
CA SER A 121 7.34 8.96 -10.14
C SER A 121 6.32 10.07 -9.83
N ASP A 122 5.16 10.04 -10.50
CA ASP A 122 4.05 10.95 -10.25
C ASP A 122 3.30 10.53 -8.98
N ALA A 123 3.29 11.44 -8.00
CA ALA A 123 2.73 11.18 -6.69
C ALA A 123 1.18 11.05 -6.72
N ILE A 124 0.49 11.69 -7.67
CA ILE A 124 -0.97 11.53 -7.85
C ILE A 124 -1.26 10.15 -8.42
N ARG A 125 -0.57 9.76 -9.51
CA ARG A 125 -0.73 8.43 -10.13
C ARG A 125 -0.42 7.31 -9.14
N MET A 126 0.67 7.45 -8.38
CA MET A 126 1.03 6.53 -7.29
C MET A 126 -0.16 6.31 -6.33
N ARG A 127 -0.77 7.40 -5.85
CA ARG A 127 -1.86 7.31 -4.86
C ARG A 127 -3.14 6.74 -5.44
N LEU A 128 -3.48 7.05 -6.69
CA LEU A 128 -4.63 6.44 -7.36
C LEU A 128 -4.46 4.93 -7.52
N LEU A 129 -3.26 4.47 -7.88
CA LEU A 129 -2.95 3.04 -7.93
C LEU A 129 -3.00 2.37 -6.56
N LEU A 130 -2.54 3.05 -5.49
CA LEU A 130 -2.68 2.55 -4.11
C LEU A 130 -4.14 2.47 -3.67
N LEU A 131 -5.00 3.39 -4.11
CA LEU A 131 -6.44 3.32 -3.82
C LEU A 131 -7.11 2.16 -4.56
N ALA A 132 -6.76 1.95 -5.83
CA ALA A 132 -7.20 0.79 -6.60
C ALA A 132 -6.74 -0.52 -5.94
N ALA A 133 -5.47 -0.59 -5.53
CA ALA A 133 -4.93 -1.71 -4.76
C ALA A 133 -5.71 -1.95 -3.46
N GLY A 134 -5.99 -0.87 -2.72
CA GLY A 134 -6.76 -0.92 -1.48
C GLY A 134 -8.16 -1.49 -1.68
N ALA A 135 -8.85 -1.15 -2.77
CA ALA A 135 -10.15 -1.73 -3.09
C ALA A 135 -10.08 -3.26 -3.24
N PHE A 136 -9.09 -3.77 -3.98
CA PHE A 136 -8.89 -5.21 -4.15
C PHE A 136 -8.52 -5.91 -2.83
N TRP A 137 -7.65 -5.30 -2.02
CA TRP A 137 -7.26 -5.85 -0.72
C TRP A 137 -8.40 -5.85 0.28
N ILE A 138 -9.22 -4.79 0.35
CA ILE A 138 -10.43 -4.75 1.19
C ILE A 138 -11.39 -5.86 0.76
N SER A 139 -11.63 -6.03 -0.55
CA SER A 139 -12.49 -7.11 -1.05
C SER A 139 -11.95 -8.50 -0.70
N HIS A 140 -10.64 -8.72 -0.86
CA HIS A 140 -9.99 -9.96 -0.41
C HIS A 140 -10.21 -10.19 1.10
N ASN A 141 -9.92 -9.17 1.92
CA ASN A 141 -9.98 -9.26 3.37
C ASN A 141 -11.41 -9.45 3.89
N ALA A 142 -12.40 -8.95 3.17
CA ALA A 142 -13.80 -9.29 3.43
C ALA A 142 -14.12 -10.76 3.16
N LEU A 143 -13.62 -11.34 2.05
CA LEU A 143 -13.87 -12.75 1.73
C LEU A 143 -13.16 -13.72 2.68
N VAL A 144 -11.98 -13.38 3.18
CA VAL A 144 -11.24 -14.21 4.15
C VAL A 144 -11.57 -13.88 5.61
N MET A 145 -12.59 -13.03 5.84
CA MET A 145 -13.06 -12.62 7.16
C MET A 145 -11.96 -12.03 8.05
N SER A 146 -11.08 -11.21 7.46
CA SER A 146 -9.98 -10.53 8.17
C SER A 146 -10.36 -9.08 8.52
N PRO A 147 -10.89 -8.80 9.74
CA PRO A 147 -11.23 -7.44 10.15
C PRO A 147 -9.99 -6.53 10.25
N PHE A 148 -8.84 -7.09 10.67
CA PHE A 148 -7.60 -6.32 10.79
C PHE A 148 -6.96 -5.99 9.44
N GLY A 149 -7.09 -6.88 8.45
CA GLY A 149 -6.70 -6.59 7.07
C GLY A 149 -7.53 -5.43 6.50
N ILE A 150 -8.86 -5.52 6.64
CA ILE A 150 -9.78 -4.43 6.22
C ILE A 150 -9.41 -3.11 6.90
N ALA A 151 -9.15 -3.12 8.21
CA ALA A 151 -8.77 -1.91 8.95
C ALA A 151 -7.45 -1.30 8.45
N ALA A 152 -6.43 -2.12 8.17
CA ALA A 152 -5.16 -1.65 7.63
C ALA A 152 -5.31 -1.01 6.24
N ASP A 153 -6.12 -1.63 5.37
CA ASP A 153 -6.35 -1.11 4.03
C ASP A 153 -7.20 0.17 4.04
N LEU A 154 -8.22 0.25 4.90
CA LEU A 154 -9.00 1.47 5.12
C LEU A 154 -8.12 2.61 5.63
N PHE A 155 -7.24 2.33 6.60
CA PHE A 155 -6.29 3.31 7.11
C PHE A 155 -5.37 3.82 5.99
N SER A 156 -4.81 2.89 5.20
CA SER A 156 -3.96 3.22 4.05
C SER A 156 -4.72 4.04 2.99
N ALA A 157 -5.96 3.66 2.66
CA ALA A 157 -6.80 4.36 1.72
C ALA A 157 -7.13 5.78 2.21
N ALA A 158 -7.54 5.93 3.47
CA ALA A 158 -7.79 7.23 4.09
C ALA A 158 -6.55 8.12 4.06
N ALA A 159 -5.38 7.59 4.42
CA ALA A 159 -4.12 8.33 4.36
C ALA A 159 -3.77 8.79 2.93
N ASN A 160 -4.02 7.95 1.93
CA ASN A 160 -3.78 8.29 0.52
C ASN A 160 -4.77 9.34 0.00
N LEU A 161 -6.06 9.24 0.37
CA LEU A 161 -7.10 10.23 0.03
C LEU A 161 -6.79 11.60 0.63
N LEU A 162 -6.45 11.65 1.92
CA LEU A 162 -6.09 12.90 2.61
C LEU A 162 -4.90 13.60 1.93
N ARG A 163 -3.88 12.83 1.51
CA ARG A 163 -2.71 13.37 0.80
C ARG A 163 -3.06 13.86 -0.60
N LEU A 164 -3.97 13.19 -1.32
CA LEU A 164 -4.47 13.66 -2.61
C LEU A 164 -5.24 14.97 -2.47
N HIS A 165 -6.12 15.08 -1.48
CA HIS A 165 -6.89 16.31 -1.22
C HIS A 165 -5.99 17.47 -0.78
N GLY A 166 -5.01 17.22 0.10
CA GLY A 166 -4.05 18.23 0.53
C GLY A 166 -3.15 18.74 -0.60
N GLY A 167 -2.72 17.86 -1.51
CA GLY A 167 -1.92 18.25 -2.68
C GLY A 167 -2.68 19.15 -3.65
N ARG A 168 -3.95 18.81 -3.95
CA ARG A 168 -4.82 19.64 -4.81
C ARG A 168 -5.09 21.02 -4.21
N ARG A 169 -5.31 21.08 -2.89
CA ARG A 169 -5.50 22.35 -2.16
C ARG A 169 -4.27 23.26 -2.17
N LYS A 170 -3.06 22.73 -2.23
CA LYS A 170 -1.84 23.55 -2.37
C LYS A 170 -1.58 24.02 -3.82
N ALA A 171 -2.00 23.22 -4.81
CA ALA A 171 -1.83 23.57 -6.22
C ALA A 171 -2.83 24.63 -6.71
N ALA A 172 -4.07 24.62 -6.23
CA ALA A 172 -5.11 25.56 -6.68
C ALA A 172 -4.79 27.06 -6.41
N PRO A 173 -4.30 27.46 -5.23
CA PRO A 173 -3.89 28.85 -4.97
C PRO A 173 -2.68 29.28 -5.78
N ALA A 174 -1.72 28.37 -6.02
CA ALA A 174 -0.52 28.67 -6.81
C ALA A 174 -0.85 28.87 -8.30
N ALA A 175 -1.76 28.05 -8.85
CA ALA A 175 -2.25 28.21 -10.22
C ALA A 175 -3.07 29.49 -10.38
N ALA A 176 -3.95 29.81 -9.41
CA ALA A 176 -4.70 31.07 -9.41
C ALA A 176 -3.78 32.30 -9.31
N ALA A 177 -2.73 32.24 -8.47
CA ALA A 177 -1.75 33.31 -8.36
C ALA A 177 -0.93 33.50 -9.65
N ALA A 178 -0.55 32.40 -10.32
CA ALA A 178 0.17 32.46 -11.59
C ALA A 178 -0.69 33.07 -12.73
N LEU A 179 -1.98 32.70 -12.80
CA LEU A 179 -2.93 33.27 -13.75
C LEU A 179 -3.17 34.77 -13.50
N SER A 180 -3.25 35.21 -12.24
CA SER A 180 -3.37 36.63 -11.90
C SER A 180 -2.09 37.43 -12.19
N ALA A 181 -0.91 36.81 -12.06
CA ALA A 181 0.36 37.45 -12.37
C ALA A 181 0.57 37.66 -13.88
N ASP A 182 0.06 36.73 -14.71
CA ASP A 182 0.14 36.82 -16.17
C ASP A 182 -0.95 37.75 -16.75
N ALA A 183 -2.04 37.97 -16.01
CA ALA A 183 -3.11 38.92 -16.34
C ALA A 183 -2.80 40.38 -15.95
N ALA A 184 -1.69 40.65 -15.25
CA ALA A 184 -1.26 42.01 -14.95
C ALA A 184 -0.79 42.70 -16.25
N PRO A 185 -1.35 43.88 -16.63
CA PRO A 185 -0.99 44.53 -17.87
C PRO A 185 0.48 44.93 -17.86
N LYS A 186 1.25 44.45 -18.85
CA LYS A 186 2.69 44.76 -19.05
C LYS A 186 2.97 46.19 -19.51
N GLY A 187 2.17 47.17 -19.09
CA GLY A 187 2.30 48.55 -19.56
C GLY A 187 1.75 49.55 -18.57
N LEU A 188 2.59 49.99 -17.63
CA LEU A 188 2.56 51.38 -17.13
C LEU A 188 3.88 51.74 -16.42
N ALA A 189 5.01 51.48 -17.08
CA ALA A 189 6.33 51.96 -16.66
C ALA A 189 6.99 52.71 -17.83
N ALA A 190 6.34 53.78 -18.30
CA ALA A 190 6.95 54.83 -19.11
C ALA A 190 5.94 55.99 -19.28
N ALA A 191 5.98 56.94 -18.35
CA ALA A 191 5.64 58.35 -18.58
C ALA A 191 6.17 59.17 -17.40
#